data_AF-A0A5C7SD27-F1
#
_entry.id   AF-A0A5C7SD27-F1
#
_cell.length_a   1.000
_cell.length_b   1.000
_cell.length_c   1.000
_cell.angle_alpha   90.00
_cell.angle_beta   90.00
_cell.angle_gamma   90.00
#
_symmetry.space_group_name_H-M   'P 1'
#
loop_
_entity.id
_entity.type
_entity.pdbx_description
1 polymer ?
#
loop_
_entity_poly.entity_id
_entity_poly.type
_entity_poly.pdbx_seq_one_letter_code
_entity_poly.pdbx_strand_id
1 'polypeptide(L)'
;MTEQNYPVYAEITGPIVMIGFGSIGRGTLPLIERHFKFDKSRMVVIDPREEPADMEILAKHGVRHIKEYVTKDNYKDLLKPLLTEGGGQGFCVNLSVDTGSLDLVKLCRKLDVLYIDTVVEPWLGFYFDKSLKNADRTNYALRETMRKEKAKNPGGTTAVSTCGANPGMVSWFVKQALVNLAKDIGLKFDEPDQHDREGWAKLMKKVGVKGVHIA
;
A
#
# COMPACT_ATOMS: atom_id res chain seq x y z
N MET A 1 10.06 30.40 11.27
CA MET A 1 9.56 29.01 11.39
C MET A 1 10.73 28.17 11.83
N THR A 2 10.60 27.41 12.92
CA THR A 2 11.68 26.53 13.39
C THR A 2 11.99 25.50 12.30
N GLU A 3 13.26 25.40 11.89
CA GLU A 3 13.71 24.38 10.95
C GLU A 3 13.58 23.01 11.61
N GLN A 4 12.44 22.35 11.42
CA GLN A 4 12.28 20.96 11.79
C GLN A 4 13.04 20.11 10.77
N ASN A 5 14.18 19.58 11.19
CA ASN A 5 14.90 18.55 10.44
C ASN A 5 14.14 17.23 10.54
N TYR A 6 13.60 16.77 9.41
CA TYR A 6 12.97 15.45 9.29
C TYR A 6 13.99 14.42 8.80
N PRO A 7 13.96 13.17 9.30
CA PRO A 7 14.87 12.13 8.81
C PRO A 7 14.52 11.74 7.37
N VAL A 8 15.55 11.54 6.56
CA VAL A 8 15.47 10.85 5.26
C VAL A 8 15.81 9.38 5.49
N TYR A 9 14.87 8.48 5.21
CA TYR A 9 15.03 7.06 5.56
C TYR A 9 15.72 6.24 4.49
N ALA A 10 15.55 6.60 3.21
CA ALA A 10 16.13 5.87 2.08
C ALA A 10 16.19 6.74 0.81
N GLU A 11 16.91 6.25 -0.19
CA GLU A 11 16.93 6.78 -1.54
C GLU A 11 16.14 5.85 -2.49
N ILE A 12 15.20 6.42 -3.25
CA ILE A 12 14.48 5.73 -4.33
C ILE A 12 15.19 6.08 -5.64
N THR A 13 15.76 5.06 -6.28
CA THR A 13 16.64 5.24 -7.44
C THR A 13 15.93 5.18 -8.79
N GLY A 14 14.74 4.58 -8.82
CA GLY A 14 13.86 4.53 -9.99
C GLY A 14 12.66 5.48 -9.92
N PRO A 15 11.70 5.34 -10.85
CA PRO A 15 10.53 6.20 -10.90
C PRO A 15 9.55 5.92 -9.76
N ILE A 16 8.84 6.95 -9.33
CA ILE A 16 7.72 6.85 -8.38
C ILE A 16 6.43 7.09 -9.16
N VAL A 17 5.63 6.04 -9.32
CA VAL A 17 4.34 6.12 -10.01
C VAL A 17 3.24 6.02 -8.96
N MET A 18 2.55 7.13 -8.72
CA MET A 18 1.38 7.19 -7.84
C MET A 18 0.11 7.03 -8.66
N ILE A 19 -0.71 6.04 -8.34
CA ILE A 19 -2.01 5.82 -8.97
C ILE A 19 -3.09 6.31 -8.01
N GLY A 20 -3.88 7.29 -8.44
CA GLY A 20 -4.87 7.98 -7.62
C GLY A 20 -4.30 9.15 -6.83
N PHE A 21 -5.01 10.28 -6.87
CA PHE A 21 -4.67 11.52 -6.18
C PHE A 21 -5.86 12.08 -5.39
N GLY A 22 -6.57 11.20 -4.70
CA GLY A 22 -7.64 11.55 -3.76
C GLY A 22 -7.10 12.17 -2.45
N SER A 23 -7.86 12.05 -1.37
CA SER A 23 -7.42 12.51 -0.03
C SER A 23 -6.08 11.90 0.38
N ILE A 24 -5.90 10.59 0.18
CA ILE A 24 -4.69 9.88 0.61
C ILE A 24 -3.49 10.24 -0.28
N GLY A 25 -3.66 10.33 -1.61
CA GLY A 25 -2.59 10.77 -2.51
C GLY A 25 -2.05 12.15 -2.15
N ARG A 26 -2.94 13.12 -1.93
CA ARG A 26 -2.60 14.48 -1.49
C ARG A 26 -1.84 14.52 -0.16
N GLY A 27 -2.24 13.68 0.80
CA GLY A 27 -1.55 13.58 2.09
C GLY A 27 -0.21 12.84 2.02
N THR A 28 -0.08 11.90 1.08
CA THR A 28 1.09 11.02 0.96
C THR A 28 2.22 11.68 0.17
N LEU A 29 1.91 12.41 -0.90
CA LEU A 29 2.90 13.12 -1.72
C LEU A 29 3.92 13.94 -0.90
N PRO A 30 3.51 14.87 -0.01
CA PRO A 30 4.46 15.66 0.76
C PRO A 30 5.27 14.83 1.76
N LEU A 31 4.78 13.67 2.20
CA LEU A 31 5.54 12.76 3.06
C LEU A 31 6.61 12.01 2.29
N ILE A 32 6.31 11.59 1.05
CA ILE A 32 7.31 10.99 0.16
C ILE A 32 8.46 11.98 -0.08
N GLU A 33 8.13 13.21 -0.48
CA GLU A 33 9.12 14.28 -0.71
C GLU A 33 9.96 14.61 0.52
N ARG A 34 9.35 14.54 1.71
CA ARG A 34 10.02 14.87 2.97
C ARG A 34 10.98 13.79 3.43
N HIS A 35 10.65 12.52 3.22
CA HIS A 35 11.30 11.39 3.90
C HIS A 35 12.12 10.46 2.99
N PHE A 36 12.08 10.66 1.67
CA PHE A 36 12.91 9.95 0.71
C PHE A 36 13.73 10.91 -0.13
N LYS A 37 14.96 10.49 -0.45
CA LYS A 37 15.75 11.12 -1.50
C LYS A 37 15.36 10.48 -2.83
N PHE A 38 15.01 11.29 -3.83
CA PHE A 38 14.74 10.82 -5.20
C PHE A 38 14.80 11.99 -6.19
N ASP A 39 14.87 11.66 -7.47
CA ASP A 39 14.77 12.61 -8.56
C ASP A 39 13.30 12.97 -8.82
N LYS A 40 12.89 14.20 -8.44
CA LYS A 40 11.49 14.64 -8.54
C LYS A 40 10.93 14.58 -9.95
N SER A 41 11.75 14.72 -11.00
CA SER A 41 11.27 14.62 -12.38
C SER A 41 10.81 13.22 -12.76
N ARG A 42 11.13 12.21 -11.93
CA ARG A 42 10.69 10.82 -12.11
C ARG A 42 9.47 10.46 -11.27
N MET A 43 8.86 11.43 -10.60
CA MET A 43 7.57 11.25 -9.95
C MET A 43 6.44 11.60 -10.90
N VAL A 44 5.49 10.69 -11.02
CA VAL A 44 4.29 10.86 -11.84
C VAL A 44 3.05 10.42 -11.07
N VAL A 45 1.98 11.18 -11.22
CA VAL A 45 0.66 10.90 -10.67
C VAL A 45 -0.30 10.57 -11.82
N ILE A 46 -1.02 9.47 -11.72
CA ILE A 46 -2.06 9.05 -12.66
C ILE A 46 -3.40 9.14 -11.94
N ASP A 47 -4.25 10.07 -12.34
CA ASP A 47 -5.63 10.20 -11.84
C ASP A 47 -6.49 10.75 -12.98
N PRO A 48 -7.69 10.18 -13.26
CA PRO A 48 -8.53 10.64 -14.36
C PRO A 48 -9.13 12.04 -14.14
N ARG A 49 -9.09 12.55 -12.91
CA ARG A 49 -9.66 13.86 -12.53
C ARG A 49 -8.61 14.95 -12.67
N GLU A 50 -9.11 16.14 -13.03
CA GLU A 50 -8.35 17.40 -13.07
C GLU A 50 -9.07 18.46 -12.23
N GLU A 51 -9.34 18.13 -10.97
CA GLU A 51 -9.93 19.11 -10.06
C GLU A 51 -8.94 20.27 -9.85
N PRO A 52 -9.37 21.55 -9.94
CA PRO A 52 -8.46 22.69 -9.85
C PRO A 52 -7.55 22.69 -8.62
N ALA A 53 -8.08 22.29 -7.46
CA ALA A 53 -7.33 22.18 -6.22
C ALA A 53 -6.25 21.08 -6.26
N ASP A 54 -6.53 19.96 -6.93
CA ASP A 54 -5.57 18.86 -7.07
C ASP A 54 -4.43 19.27 -8.02
N MET A 55 -4.77 19.97 -9.11
CA MET A 55 -3.79 20.50 -10.07
C MET A 55 -2.89 21.57 -9.46
N GLU A 56 -3.43 22.44 -8.60
CA GLU A 56 -2.65 23.44 -7.85
C GLU A 56 -1.61 22.76 -6.94
N ILE A 57 -2.00 21.67 -6.26
CA ILE A 57 -1.07 20.88 -5.43
C ILE A 57 0.03 20.27 -6.31
N LEU A 58 -0.33 19.58 -7.39
CA LEU A 58 0.67 18.94 -8.26
C LEU A 58 1.63 19.96 -8.88
N ALA A 59 1.13 21.10 -9.33
CA ALA A 59 1.94 22.20 -9.85
C ALA A 59 2.90 22.76 -8.79
N LYS A 60 2.41 22.99 -7.56
CA LYS A 60 3.24 23.44 -6.43
C LYS A 60 4.37 22.48 -6.11
N HIS A 61 4.13 21.18 -6.23
CA HIS A 61 5.14 20.15 -5.99
C HIS A 61 6.00 19.83 -7.24
N GLY A 62 5.67 20.38 -8.41
CA GLY A 62 6.37 20.11 -9.66
C GLY A 62 6.20 18.67 -10.16
N VAL A 63 5.08 18.02 -9.83
CA VAL A 63 4.81 16.62 -10.15
C VAL A 63 4.05 16.52 -11.47
N ARG A 64 4.51 15.61 -12.34
CA ARG A 64 3.83 15.32 -13.60
C ARG A 64 2.49 14.64 -13.34
N HIS A 65 1.43 15.15 -13.96
CA HIS A 65 0.11 14.51 -13.97
C HIS A 65 -0.16 13.81 -15.30
N ILE A 66 -0.75 12.63 -15.25
CA ILE A 66 -1.31 11.92 -16.39
C ILE A 66 -2.80 11.72 -16.14
N LYS A 67 -3.62 12.42 -16.91
CA LYS A 67 -5.08 12.29 -16.88
C LYS A 67 -5.52 11.04 -17.63
N GLU A 68 -5.60 9.91 -16.92
CA GLU A 68 -5.99 8.63 -17.52
C GLU A 68 -6.67 7.72 -16.48
N TYR A 69 -7.59 6.86 -16.95
CA TYR A 69 -8.11 5.77 -16.14
C TYR A 69 -7.16 4.58 -16.24
N VAL A 70 -6.68 4.06 -15.11
CA VAL A 70 -5.99 2.77 -15.11
C VAL A 70 -7.05 1.67 -15.17
N THR A 71 -7.10 0.93 -16.27
CA THR A 71 -8.12 -0.10 -16.53
C THR A 71 -7.49 -1.47 -16.75
N LYS A 72 -8.29 -2.52 -16.66
CA LYS A 72 -7.86 -3.90 -16.94
C LYS A 72 -7.24 -4.06 -18.33
N ASP A 73 -7.68 -3.25 -19.29
CA ASP A 73 -7.25 -3.34 -20.69
C ASP A 73 -5.97 -2.55 -20.95
N ASN A 74 -5.74 -1.42 -20.27
CA ASN A 74 -4.61 -0.54 -20.55
C ASN A 74 -3.45 -0.61 -19.53
N TYR A 75 -3.65 -1.16 -18.33
CA TYR A 75 -2.70 -0.94 -17.22
C TYR A 75 -1.27 -1.39 -17.54
N LYS A 76 -1.09 -2.43 -18.36
CA LYS A 76 0.25 -2.89 -18.73
C LYS A 76 0.95 -1.91 -19.65
N ASP A 77 0.26 -1.44 -20.68
CA ASP A 77 0.83 -0.55 -21.70
C ASP A 77 1.03 0.85 -21.14
N LEU A 78 0.12 1.29 -20.27
CA LEU A 78 0.22 2.57 -19.55
C LEU A 78 1.34 2.55 -18.50
N LEU A 79 1.36 1.56 -17.60
CA LEU A 79 2.23 1.60 -16.42
C LEU A 79 3.65 1.10 -16.69
N LYS A 80 3.85 0.11 -17.57
CA LYS A 80 5.18 -0.44 -17.82
C LYS A 80 6.23 0.62 -18.21
N PRO A 81 5.99 1.52 -19.19
CA PRO A 81 6.98 2.53 -19.55
C PRO A 81 7.26 3.49 -18.38
N LEU A 82 6.24 3.88 -17.62
CA LEU A 82 6.39 4.79 -16.48
C LEU A 82 7.16 4.16 -15.32
N LEU A 83 6.88 2.89 -15.01
CA LEU A 83 7.50 2.14 -13.92
C LEU A 83 8.95 1.72 -14.21
N THR A 84 9.39 1.81 -15.47
CA THR A 84 10.74 1.40 -15.91
C THR A 84 11.54 2.55 -16.52
N GLU A 85 11.05 3.78 -16.42
CA GLU A 85 11.68 4.97 -16.98
C GLU A 85 13.04 5.26 -16.31
N GLY A 86 14.05 5.54 -17.14
CA GLY A 86 15.40 5.92 -16.71
C GLY A 86 16.28 4.75 -16.26
N GLY A 87 15.86 4.02 -15.21
CA GLY A 87 16.62 2.93 -14.58
C GLY A 87 16.40 2.88 -13.05
N GLY A 88 17.16 2.05 -12.33
CA GLY A 88 16.98 1.86 -10.89
C GLY A 88 15.72 1.05 -10.54
N GLN A 89 15.43 0.91 -9.25
CA GLN A 89 14.23 0.17 -8.79
C GLN A 89 13.06 1.14 -8.64
N GLY A 90 12.01 0.95 -9.43
CA GLY A 90 10.80 1.76 -9.35
C GLY A 90 9.97 1.48 -8.10
N PHE A 91 9.06 2.39 -7.77
CA PHE A 91 8.08 2.24 -6.69
C PHE A 91 6.68 2.67 -7.15
N CYS A 92 5.78 1.71 -7.26
CA CYS A 92 4.36 1.93 -7.49
C CYS A 92 3.64 2.20 -6.14
N VAL A 93 3.05 3.38 -6.00
CA VAL A 93 2.28 3.80 -4.83
C VAL A 93 0.81 3.86 -5.24
N ASN A 94 0.06 2.80 -4.97
CA ASN A 94 -1.33 2.68 -5.39
C ASN A 94 -2.28 3.18 -4.29
N LEU A 95 -2.93 4.32 -4.56
CA LEU A 95 -3.87 5.03 -3.68
C LEU A 95 -5.20 5.32 -4.41
N SER A 96 -5.54 4.50 -5.42
CA SER A 96 -6.74 4.65 -6.24
C SER A 96 -7.90 3.76 -5.79
N VAL A 97 -9.02 3.95 -6.46
CA VAL A 97 -10.20 3.07 -6.50
C VAL A 97 -10.31 2.45 -7.89
N ASP A 98 -11.17 1.44 -8.07
CA ASP A 98 -11.53 0.87 -9.38
C ASP A 98 -10.40 0.17 -10.14
N THR A 99 -9.22 0.00 -9.51
CA THR A 99 -8.02 -0.60 -10.09
C THR A 99 -7.72 -1.96 -9.44
N GLY A 100 -7.49 -3.00 -10.24
CA GLY A 100 -7.26 -4.36 -9.73
C GLY A 100 -5.90 -4.53 -9.04
N SER A 101 -5.84 -4.40 -7.71
CA SER A 101 -4.60 -4.46 -6.91
C SER A 101 -3.77 -5.71 -7.19
N LEU A 102 -4.38 -6.89 -7.34
CA LEU A 102 -3.65 -8.13 -7.60
C LEU A 102 -2.89 -8.10 -8.93
N ASP A 103 -3.50 -7.53 -9.97
CA ASP A 103 -2.89 -7.44 -11.28
C ASP A 103 -1.76 -6.39 -11.29
N LEU A 104 -1.93 -5.30 -10.54
CA LEU A 104 -0.87 -4.31 -10.32
C LEU A 104 0.31 -4.90 -9.54
N VAL A 105 0.06 -5.67 -8.49
CA VAL A 105 1.11 -6.41 -7.74
C VAL A 105 1.89 -7.34 -8.67
N LYS A 106 1.19 -8.11 -9.51
CA LYS A 106 1.83 -9.04 -10.46
C LYS A 106 2.69 -8.28 -11.49
N LEU A 107 2.20 -7.16 -12.00
CA LEU A 107 2.94 -6.33 -12.94
C LEU A 107 4.20 -5.76 -12.28
N CYS A 108 4.07 -5.13 -11.11
CA CYS A 108 5.20 -4.51 -10.41
C CYS A 108 6.27 -5.55 -10.07
N ARG A 109 5.88 -6.70 -9.51
CA ARG A 109 6.83 -7.79 -9.21
C ARG A 109 7.52 -8.34 -10.45
N LYS A 110 6.82 -8.44 -11.58
CA LYS A 110 7.41 -8.89 -12.85
C LYS A 110 8.45 -7.89 -13.39
N LEU A 111 8.29 -6.61 -13.11
CA LEU A 111 9.17 -5.53 -13.55
C LEU A 111 10.27 -5.18 -12.54
N ASP A 112 10.38 -5.93 -11.43
CA ASP A 112 11.22 -5.58 -10.27
C ASP A 112 10.94 -4.17 -9.73
N VAL A 113 9.65 -3.86 -9.55
CA VAL A 113 9.17 -2.60 -8.98
C VAL A 113 8.53 -2.87 -7.63
N LEU A 114 8.91 -2.09 -6.62
CA LEU A 114 8.26 -2.10 -5.32
C LEU A 114 6.80 -1.67 -5.47
N TYR A 115 5.93 -2.23 -4.65
CA TYR A 115 4.50 -1.90 -4.67
C TYR A 115 3.95 -1.72 -3.27
N ILE A 116 3.07 -0.74 -3.08
CA ILE A 116 2.26 -0.58 -1.88
C ILE A 116 0.83 -0.16 -2.24
N ASP A 117 -0.16 -0.70 -1.52
CA ASP A 117 -1.54 -0.21 -1.52
C ASP A 117 -2.14 -0.18 -0.11
N THR A 118 -3.32 0.44 0.01
CA THR A 118 -4.08 0.50 1.26
C THR A 118 -5.32 -0.41 1.26
N VAL A 119 -5.59 -1.10 0.15
CA VAL A 119 -6.79 -1.93 -0.05
C VAL A 119 -6.53 -3.01 -1.11
N VAL A 120 -7.18 -4.17 -0.98
CA VAL A 120 -7.28 -5.13 -2.09
C VAL A 120 -8.47 -4.72 -2.95
N GLU A 121 -8.21 -3.85 -3.91
CA GLU A 121 -9.23 -3.29 -4.80
C GLU A 121 -9.41 -4.22 -6.03
N PRO A 122 -10.66 -4.50 -6.45
CA PRO A 122 -10.93 -5.17 -7.71
C PRO A 122 -11.00 -4.16 -8.87
N TRP A 123 -10.98 -4.66 -10.10
CA TRP A 123 -11.29 -3.83 -11.27
C TRP A 123 -12.74 -3.32 -11.21
N LEU A 124 -12.97 -2.12 -11.75
CA LEU A 124 -14.29 -1.53 -11.97
C LEU A 124 -15.28 -2.57 -12.51
N GLY A 125 -16.51 -2.56 -11.99
CA GLY A 125 -17.53 -3.56 -12.33
C GLY A 125 -17.81 -4.54 -11.20
N PHE A 126 -16.77 -4.98 -10.50
CA PHE A 126 -16.85 -6.08 -9.54
C PHE A 126 -17.86 -5.82 -8.41
N TYR A 127 -17.83 -4.63 -7.80
CA TYR A 127 -18.65 -4.35 -6.62
C TYR A 127 -20.16 -4.33 -6.90
N PHE A 128 -20.59 -4.18 -8.15
CA PHE A 128 -22.00 -4.10 -8.54
C PHE A 128 -22.40 -5.19 -9.54
N ASP A 129 -21.55 -6.19 -9.76
CA ASP A 129 -21.86 -7.37 -10.54
C ASP A 129 -22.94 -8.21 -9.84
N LYS A 130 -24.15 -8.22 -10.41
CA LYS A 130 -25.31 -8.95 -9.90
C LYS A 130 -25.22 -10.46 -10.14
N SER A 131 -24.28 -10.92 -10.95
CA SER A 131 -24.05 -12.35 -11.21
C SER A 131 -23.19 -13.02 -10.12
N LEU A 132 -22.44 -12.25 -9.34
CA LEU A 132 -21.60 -12.76 -8.26
C LEU A 132 -22.43 -13.15 -7.03
N LYS A 133 -22.04 -14.27 -6.41
CA LYS A 133 -22.60 -14.65 -5.11
C LYS A 133 -22.07 -13.70 -4.02
N ASN A 134 -22.84 -13.51 -2.95
CA ASN A 134 -22.45 -12.64 -1.84
C ASN A 134 -21.08 -13.01 -1.24
N ALA A 135 -20.76 -14.30 -1.12
CA ALA A 135 -19.48 -14.76 -0.59
C ALA A 135 -18.29 -14.32 -1.45
N ASP A 136 -18.47 -14.25 -2.77
CA ASP A 136 -17.42 -13.89 -3.73
C ASP A 136 -17.15 -12.38 -3.72
N ARG A 137 -18.09 -11.56 -3.22
CA ARG A 137 -17.97 -10.10 -3.10
C ARG A 137 -17.31 -9.64 -1.79
N THR A 138 -16.86 -10.57 -0.95
CA THR A 138 -16.29 -10.25 0.36
C THR A 138 -14.81 -9.85 0.28
N ASN A 139 -14.36 -8.99 1.20
CA ASN A 139 -12.93 -8.73 1.39
C ASN A 139 -12.13 -10.00 1.75
N TYR A 140 -12.77 -11.02 2.33
CA TYR A 140 -12.16 -12.33 2.53
C TYR A 140 -11.79 -12.97 1.19
N ALA A 141 -12.73 -13.06 0.24
CA ALA A 141 -12.48 -13.64 -1.08
C ALA A 141 -11.39 -12.87 -1.85
N LEU A 142 -11.43 -11.54 -1.80
CA LEU A 142 -10.39 -10.69 -2.40
C LEU A 142 -9.02 -10.95 -1.77
N ARG A 143 -8.92 -10.99 -0.44
CA ARG A 143 -7.67 -11.31 0.28
C ARG A 143 -7.13 -12.70 -0.07
N GLU A 144 -8.00 -13.69 -0.23
CA GLU A 144 -7.57 -15.04 -0.60
C GLU A 144 -6.91 -15.09 -1.99
N THR A 145 -7.25 -14.17 -2.90
CA THR A 145 -6.57 -14.07 -4.19
C THR A 145 -5.09 -13.65 -4.02
N MET A 146 -4.82 -12.64 -3.19
CA MET A 146 -3.46 -12.21 -2.82
C MET A 146 -2.70 -13.31 -2.08
N ARG A 147 -3.39 -14.08 -1.22
CA ARG A 147 -2.77 -15.17 -0.46
C ARG A 147 -2.34 -16.33 -1.34
N LYS A 148 -3.17 -16.72 -2.30
CA LYS A 148 -2.86 -17.73 -3.32
C LYS A 148 -1.70 -17.28 -4.21
N GLU A 149 -1.69 -16.01 -4.62
CA GLU A 149 -0.58 -15.45 -5.40
C GLU A 149 0.75 -15.53 -4.63
N LYS A 150 0.77 -15.09 -3.37
CA LYS A 150 1.97 -15.19 -2.52
C LYS A 150 2.44 -16.63 -2.32
N ALA A 151 1.52 -17.59 -2.22
CA ALA A 151 1.88 -19.01 -2.07
C ALA A 151 2.44 -19.60 -3.37
N LYS A 152 1.89 -19.20 -4.52
CA LYS A 152 2.36 -19.63 -5.85
C LYS A 152 3.72 -19.04 -6.22
N ASN A 153 3.99 -17.80 -5.78
CA ASN A 153 5.19 -17.04 -6.12
C ASN A 153 5.88 -16.50 -4.85
N PRO A 154 6.52 -17.37 -4.03
CA PRO A 154 7.21 -16.96 -2.82
C PRO A 154 8.45 -16.09 -3.12
N GLY A 155 8.84 -15.23 -2.17
CA GLY A 155 9.99 -14.33 -2.34
C GLY A 155 9.74 -13.24 -3.37
N GLY A 156 10.78 -12.82 -4.11
CA GLY A 156 10.71 -11.78 -5.14
C GLY A 156 10.52 -10.36 -4.61
N THR A 157 10.38 -9.40 -5.52
CA THR A 157 10.27 -7.96 -5.21
C THR A 157 9.14 -7.65 -4.24
N THR A 158 9.42 -6.83 -3.23
CA THR A 158 8.47 -6.55 -2.15
C THR A 158 7.22 -5.85 -2.67
N ALA A 159 6.05 -6.42 -2.35
CA ALA A 159 4.74 -5.83 -2.55
C ALA A 159 3.97 -5.85 -1.23
N VAL A 160 3.61 -4.67 -0.72
CA VAL A 160 2.95 -4.51 0.58
C VAL A 160 1.46 -4.24 0.33
N SER A 161 0.62 -5.23 0.62
CA SER A 161 -0.83 -5.08 0.49
C SER A 161 -1.44 -4.56 1.78
N THR A 162 -2.44 -3.66 1.68
CA THR A 162 -3.28 -3.18 2.77
C THR A 162 -2.51 -2.48 3.90
N CYS A 163 -1.65 -1.53 3.55
CA CYS A 163 -0.78 -0.79 4.46
C CYS A 163 -1.14 0.70 4.56
N GLY A 164 -2.39 0.99 4.95
CA GLY A 164 -2.83 2.31 5.37
C GLY A 164 -2.90 2.43 6.90
N ALA A 165 -3.92 3.13 7.40
CA ALA A 165 -4.24 3.15 8.83
C ALA A 165 -4.89 1.82 9.27
N ASN A 166 -6.04 1.50 8.67
CA ASN A 166 -6.86 0.33 8.97
C ASN A 166 -7.60 -0.16 7.70
N PRO A 167 -7.04 -1.10 6.95
CA PRO A 167 -5.96 -2.03 7.32
C PRO A 167 -4.55 -1.41 7.22
N GLY A 168 -3.62 -1.94 8.01
CA GLY A 168 -2.23 -1.48 8.07
C GLY A 168 -1.77 -1.24 9.51
N MET A 169 -1.58 0.03 9.88
CA MET A 169 -1.10 0.50 11.19
C MET A 169 -1.74 -0.20 12.39
N VAL A 170 -3.04 -0.48 12.34
CA VAL A 170 -3.73 -1.19 13.43
C VAL A 170 -3.17 -2.59 13.73
N SER A 171 -2.53 -3.24 12.76
CA SER A 171 -1.83 -4.52 12.99
C SER A 171 -0.57 -4.33 13.83
N TRP A 172 0.12 -3.19 13.68
CA TRP A 172 1.26 -2.82 14.52
C TRP A 172 0.79 -2.46 15.93
N PHE A 173 -0.33 -1.73 16.05
CA PHE A 173 -0.95 -1.44 17.34
C PHE A 173 -1.37 -2.70 18.09
N VAL A 174 -1.93 -3.71 17.41
CA VAL A 174 -2.25 -4.98 18.07
C VAL A 174 -1.02 -5.64 18.68
N LYS A 175 0.11 -5.68 17.96
CA LYS A 175 1.37 -6.22 18.51
C LYS A 175 1.82 -5.43 19.75
N GLN A 176 1.87 -4.10 19.66
CA GLN A 176 2.26 -3.26 20.79
C GLN A 176 1.30 -3.40 21.97
N ALA A 177 -0.01 -3.49 21.72
CA ALA A 177 -1.03 -3.68 22.75
C ALA A 177 -0.88 -5.04 23.47
N LEU A 178 -0.50 -6.10 22.76
CA LEU A 178 -0.22 -7.40 23.38
C LEU A 178 1.01 -7.34 24.31
N VAL A 179 2.06 -6.64 23.89
CA VAL A 179 3.26 -6.41 24.72
C VAL A 179 2.89 -5.62 25.97
N ASN A 180 2.13 -4.54 25.81
CA ASN A 180 1.69 -3.70 26.93
C ASN A 180 0.80 -4.49 27.90
N LEU A 181 -0.23 -5.18 27.40
CA LEU A 181 -1.15 -5.97 28.22
C LEU A 181 -0.42 -7.07 29.01
N ALA A 182 0.52 -7.77 28.38
CA ALA A 182 1.31 -8.80 29.06
C ALA A 182 2.13 -8.21 30.22
N LYS A 183 2.72 -7.01 30.05
CA LYS A 183 3.43 -6.29 31.11
C LYS A 183 2.47 -5.86 32.22
N ASP A 184 1.33 -5.27 31.88
CA ASP A 184 0.38 -4.71 32.83
C ASP A 184 -0.24 -5.77 33.76
N ILE A 185 -0.44 -6.99 33.27
CA ILE A 185 -0.97 -8.11 34.09
C ILE A 185 0.14 -8.91 34.80
N GLY A 186 1.41 -8.48 34.70
CA GLY A 186 2.55 -9.15 35.35
C GLY A 186 2.88 -10.52 34.75
N LEU A 187 2.52 -10.77 33.48
CA LEU A 187 2.81 -12.01 32.79
C LEU A 187 4.30 -12.07 32.44
N LYS A 188 5.00 -13.14 32.80
CA LYS A 188 6.33 -13.41 32.24
C LYS A 188 6.20 -13.90 30.80
N PHE A 189 6.85 -13.21 29.86
CA PHE A 189 6.89 -13.56 28.44
C PHE A 189 8.19 -13.05 27.80
N ASP A 190 8.59 -13.71 26.73
CA ASP A 190 9.57 -13.18 25.78
C ASP A 190 8.81 -12.52 24.64
N GLU A 191 9.21 -11.32 24.25
CA GLU A 191 8.57 -10.62 23.13
C GLU A 191 8.82 -11.41 21.83
N PRO A 192 7.77 -11.83 21.10
CA PRO A 192 7.95 -12.61 19.87
C PRO A 192 8.67 -11.81 18.78
N ASP A 193 9.58 -12.46 18.06
CA ASP A 193 10.31 -11.84 16.95
C ASP A 193 9.38 -11.33 15.83
N GLN A 194 9.85 -10.36 15.03
CA GLN A 194 9.10 -9.80 13.91
C GLN A 194 8.65 -10.85 12.87
N HIS A 195 9.37 -11.97 12.74
CA HIS A 195 9.05 -13.09 11.86
C HIS A 195 8.33 -14.26 12.58
N ASP A 196 8.21 -14.23 13.91
CA ASP A 196 7.57 -15.30 14.68
C ASP A 196 6.05 -15.10 14.81
N ARG A 197 5.34 -15.39 13.71
CA ARG A 197 3.87 -15.35 13.66
C ARG A 197 3.23 -16.23 14.75
N GLU A 198 3.81 -17.38 15.05
CA GLU A 198 3.24 -18.34 16.01
C GLU A 198 3.43 -17.88 17.45
N GLY A 199 4.56 -17.26 17.77
CA GLY A 199 4.82 -16.59 19.04
C GLY A 199 3.81 -15.48 19.32
N TRP A 200 3.52 -14.61 18.34
CA TRP A 200 2.49 -13.58 18.48
C TRP A 200 1.10 -14.17 18.76
N ALA A 201 0.73 -15.25 18.08
CA ALA A 201 -0.55 -15.94 18.32
C ALA A 201 -0.60 -16.59 19.71
N LYS A 202 0.50 -17.20 20.16
CA LYS A 202 0.61 -17.78 21.51
C LYS A 202 0.50 -16.69 22.59
N LEU A 203 1.17 -15.54 22.40
CA LEU A 203 1.09 -14.41 23.32
C LEU A 203 -0.35 -13.88 23.44
N MET A 204 -1.02 -13.66 22.30
CA MET A 204 -2.43 -13.22 22.26
C MET A 204 -3.35 -14.18 23.02
N LYS A 205 -3.16 -15.49 22.86
CA LYS A 205 -3.89 -16.51 23.61
C LYS A 205 -3.57 -16.45 25.11
N LYS A 206 -2.30 -16.29 25.48
CA LYS A 206 -1.81 -16.31 26.86
C LYS A 206 -2.33 -15.12 27.69
N VAL A 207 -2.44 -13.94 27.08
CA VAL A 207 -3.03 -12.75 27.72
C VAL A 207 -4.57 -12.76 27.72
N GLY A 208 -5.21 -13.79 27.15
CA GLY A 208 -6.65 -14.00 27.23
C GLY A 208 -7.50 -13.11 26.31
N VAL A 209 -6.96 -12.57 25.22
CA VAL A 209 -7.76 -11.79 24.25
C VAL A 209 -8.79 -12.69 23.57
N LYS A 210 -10.08 -12.36 23.73
CA LYS A 210 -11.20 -13.07 23.07
C LYS A 210 -11.57 -12.51 21.71
N GLY A 211 -11.34 -11.22 21.51
CA GLY A 211 -11.67 -10.50 20.29
C GLY A 211 -10.94 -9.16 20.24
N VAL A 212 -10.84 -8.59 19.05
CA VAL A 212 -10.23 -7.28 18.81
C VAL A 212 -11.19 -6.48 17.95
N HIS A 213 -11.58 -5.30 18.44
CA HIS A 213 -12.24 -4.30 17.62
C HIS A 213 -11.20 -3.33 17.07
N ILE A 214 -11.40 -2.91 15.83
CA ILE A 214 -10.73 -1.72 15.30
C ILE A 214 -11.67 -0.56 15.63
N ALA A 215 -11.43 0.07 16.79
CA ALA A 215 -12.30 1.07 17.40
C ALA A 215 -11.83 2.50 17.11
#